data_AF-A0A9P7TC84-F1
#
_entry.id   AF-A0A9P7TC84-F1
#
_cell.length_a   1.000
_cell.length_b   1.000
_cell.length_c   1.000
_cell.angle_alpha   90.00
_cell.angle_beta   90.00
_cell.angle_gamma   90.00
#
_symmetry.space_group_name_H-M   'P 1'
#
loop_
_entity.id
_entity.type
_entity.pdbx_description
1 polymer ?
#
loop_
_entity_poly.entity_id
_entity_poly.type
_entity_poly.pdbx_seq_one_letter_code
_entity_poly.pdbx_strand_id
1 'polypeptide(L)'
;MKVRRRVVPEYNNGPAVNYNPADFLEYLELIYNDSKAADRARGELERITQKPKERFDDYRMRFEDLLARSDSLDLPDREKIIVIQRGLRTEFDSQCATAGIPKRDYAGAVAKWQAVALRAKAKGRAVYTTHVQRDTDGDVQMTGVNTTGFKTKKSEKGGLR
;
A
#
# COMPACT_ATOMS: atom_id res chain seq x y z
N MET A 1 -19.75 25.20 -21.16
CA MET A 1 -18.71 26.26 -21.21
C MET A 1 -19.23 27.61 -20.68
N LYS A 2 -19.67 27.69 -19.40
CA LYS A 2 -20.09 28.96 -18.77
C LYS A 2 -19.05 29.54 -17.79
N VAL A 3 -18.08 28.73 -17.35
CA VAL A 3 -17.06 29.11 -16.36
C VAL A 3 -16.02 30.08 -16.95
N ARG A 4 -15.54 29.84 -18.17
CA ARG A 4 -14.52 30.68 -18.83
C ARG A 4 -14.96 32.14 -19.08
N ARG A 5 -16.25 32.44 -19.10
CA ARG A 5 -16.77 33.80 -19.39
C ARG A 5 -16.80 34.72 -18.17
N ARG A 6 -16.64 34.21 -16.93
CA ARG A 6 -16.61 35.01 -15.69
C ARG A 6 -15.21 35.16 -15.07
N VAL A 7 -14.28 34.24 -15.36
CA VAL A 7 -12.89 34.32 -14.87
C VAL A 7 -12.10 35.45 -15.55
N VAL A 8 -12.43 35.79 -16.80
CA VAL A 8 -11.68 36.76 -17.61
C VAL A 8 -11.83 38.21 -17.10
N PRO A 9 -13.03 38.69 -16.70
CA PRO A 9 -13.16 40.01 -16.07
C PRO A 9 -12.48 40.12 -14.69
N GLU A 10 -12.44 39.05 -13.91
CA GLU A 10 -11.86 39.04 -12.56
C GLU A 10 -10.33 39.01 -12.58
N TYR A 11 -9.70 38.37 -13.58
CA TYR A 11 -8.25 38.32 -13.73
C TYR A 11 -7.65 39.55 -14.45
N ASN A 12 -8.41 40.21 -15.33
CA ASN A 12 -7.89 41.27 -16.22
C ASN A 12 -7.97 42.69 -15.66
N ASN A 13 -8.68 42.91 -14.55
CA ASN A 13 -8.72 44.22 -13.91
C ASN A 13 -7.61 44.25 -12.85
N GLY A 14 -6.51 44.92 -13.16
CA GLY A 14 -5.45 45.23 -12.19
C GLY A 14 -5.97 46.14 -11.05
N PRO A 15 -5.18 47.07 -10.49
CA PRO A 15 -5.53 47.86 -9.28
C PRO A 15 -6.72 48.84 -9.44
N ALA A 16 -7.57 48.66 -10.45
CA ALA A 16 -8.81 49.37 -10.64
C ALA A 16 -9.94 48.72 -9.83
N VAL A 17 -10.19 49.32 -8.66
CA VAL A 17 -11.47 49.36 -7.93
C VAL A 17 -11.95 48.01 -7.36
N ASN A 18 -11.61 47.78 -6.09
CA ASN A 18 -12.22 46.78 -5.19
C ASN A 18 -12.05 45.30 -5.59
N TYR A 19 -10.98 44.94 -6.31
CA TYR A 19 -10.61 43.53 -6.46
C TYR A 19 -10.17 42.98 -5.09
N ASN A 20 -10.99 42.10 -4.51
CA ASN A 20 -10.64 41.34 -3.32
C ASN A 20 -10.20 39.93 -3.75
N PRO A 21 -8.91 39.59 -3.62
CA PRO A 21 -8.41 38.26 -3.92
C PRO A 21 -9.10 37.17 -3.10
N ALA A 22 -9.59 37.51 -1.89
CA ALA A 22 -10.33 36.57 -1.05
C ALA A 22 -11.68 36.16 -1.68
N ASP A 23 -12.42 37.12 -2.24
CA ASP A 23 -13.72 36.84 -2.90
C ASP A 23 -13.53 35.98 -4.16
N PHE A 24 -12.43 36.18 -4.89
CA PHE A 24 -12.10 35.35 -6.04
C PHE A 24 -11.71 33.93 -5.64
N LEU A 25 -10.95 33.76 -4.57
CA LEU A 25 -10.62 32.44 -4.03
C LEU A 25 -11.86 31.74 -3.47
N GLU A 26 -12.75 32.45 -2.79
CA GLU A 26 -14.05 31.94 -2.32
C GLU A 26 -14.94 31.52 -3.49
N TYR A 27 -14.94 32.27 -4.59
CA TYR A 27 -15.64 31.89 -5.83
C TYR A 27 -15.06 30.64 -6.48
N LEU A 28 -13.73 30.51 -6.51
CA LEU A 28 -13.06 29.31 -6.99
C LEU A 28 -13.37 28.11 -6.09
N GLU A 29 -13.34 28.28 -4.77
CA GLU A 29 -13.80 27.26 -3.82
C GLU A 29 -15.27 26.90 -4.09
N LEU A 30 -16.18 27.86 -4.26
CA LEU A 30 -17.59 27.56 -4.52
C LEU A 30 -17.82 26.72 -5.79
N ILE A 31 -17.02 26.93 -6.84
CA ILE A 31 -17.20 26.25 -8.15
C ILE A 31 -16.44 24.93 -8.24
N TYR A 32 -15.27 24.87 -7.63
CA TYR A 32 -14.35 23.74 -7.76
C TYR A 32 -14.26 22.87 -6.50
N ASN A 33 -14.75 23.34 -5.35
CA ASN A 33 -14.83 22.54 -4.15
C ASN A 33 -15.92 21.50 -4.33
N ASP A 34 -15.49 20.24 -4.44
CA ASP A 34 -16.38 19.11 -4.41
C ASP A 34 -16.81 18.92 -2.96
N SER A 35 -17.93 19.52 -2.59
CA SER A 35 -18.49 19.48 -1.23
C SER A 35 -18.77 18.07 -0.73
N LYS A 36 -18.77 17.06 -1.62
CA LYS A 36 -18.95 15.65 -1.28
C LYS A 36 -17.64 14.85 -1.33
N ALA A 37 -16.50 15.48 -1.60
CA ALA A 37 -15.21 14.82 -1.61
C ALA A 37 -14.87 14.23 -0.24
N ALA A 38 -15.09 14.97 0.84
CA ALA A 38 -14.86 14.49 2.19
C ALA A 38 -15.79 13.31 2.55
N ASP A 39 -17.07 13.41 2.21
CA ASP A 39 -18.04 12.33 2.44
C ASP A 39 -17.69 11.05 1.67
N ARG A 40 -17.26 11.18 0.39
CA ARG A 40 -16.80 10.04 -0.40
C ARG A 40 -15.52 9.44 0.18
N ALA A 41 -14.55 10.27 0.56
CA ALA A 41 -13.33 9.81 1.20
C ALA A 41 -13.62 9.07 2.51
N ARG A 42 -14.58 9.55 3.31
CA ARG A 42 -15.05 8.85 4.52
C ARG A 42 -15.66 7.48 4.18
N GLY A 43 -16.53 7.43 3.18
CA GLY A 43 -17.13 6.17 2.71
C GLY A 43 -16.09 5.17 2.15
N GLU A 44 -15.02 5.67 1.52
CA GLU A 44 -13.89 4.84 1.09
C GLU A 44 -13.03 4.37 2.26
N LEU A 45 -12.78 5.24 3.25
CA LEU A 45 -12.03 4.91 4.47
C LEU A 45 -12.69 3.78 5.26
N GLU A 46 -14.02 3.78 5.38
CA GLU A 46 -14.77 2.72 6.07
C GLU A 46 -14.65 1.34 5.41
N ARG A 47 -14.39 1.32 4.10
CA ARG A 47 -14.32 0.10 3.27
C ARG A 47 -12.90 -0.23 2.86
N ILE A 48 -11.91 0.52 3.33
CA ILE A 48 -10.54 0.37 2.89
C ILE A 48 -10.00 -0.99 3.32
N THR A 49 -9.48 -1.74 2.35
CA THR A 49 -8.86 -3.04 2.57
C THR A 49 -7.52 -3.10 1.85
N GLN A 50 -6.60 -3.87 2.42
CA GLN A 50 -5.32 -4.18 1.83
C GLN A 50 -5.53 -5.17 0.69
N LYS A 51 -5.17 -4.76 -0.53
CA LYS A 51 -5.36 -5.53 -1.75
C LYS A 51 -4.48 -6.79 -1.75
N PRO A 52 -4.84 -7.85 -2.49
CA PRO A 52 -3.99 -9.03 -2.64
C PRO A 52 -2.59 -8.65 -3.12
N LYS A 53 -1.55 -9.19 -2.47
CA LYS A 53 -0.12 -8.91 -2.74
C LYS A 53 0.34 -7.46 -2.51
N GLU A 54 -0.53 -6.56 -2.05
CA GLU A 54 -0.15 -5.19 -1.71
C GLU A 54 0.74 -5.18 -0.46
N ARG A 55 1.80 -4.37 -0.49
CA ARG A 55 2.67 -4.18 0.66
C ARG A 55 1.95 -3.34 1.72
N PHE A 56 2.28 -3.59 2.99
CA PHE A 56 1.72 -2.79 4.09
C PHE A 56 2.01 -1.29 3.91
N ASP A 57 3.20 -0.92 3.42
CA ASP A 57 3.59 0.48 3.19
C ASP A 57 2.64 1.19 2.20
N ASP A 58 2.28 0.51 1.10
CA ASP A 58 1.39 1.05 0.06
C ASP A 58 -0.04 1.18 0.58
N TYR A 59 -0.51 0.16 1.32
CA TYR A 59 -1.81 0.19 1.97
C TYR A 59 -1.92 1.34 3.00
N ARG A 60 -0.88 1.52 3.83
CA ARG A 60 -0.79 2.60 4.82
C ARG A 60 -0.86 3.97 4.15
N MET A 61 -0.13 4.19 3.06
CA MET A 61 -0.17 5.47 2.34
C MET A 61 -1.58 5.79 1.82
N ARG A 62 -2.30 4.80 1.28
CA ARG A 62 -3.71 4.99 0.87
C ARG A 62 -4.63 5.30 2.06
N PHE A 63 -4.42 4.63 3.18
CA PHE A 63 -5.18 4.90 4.40
C PHE A 63 -4.94 6.33 4.92
N GLU A 64 -3.69 6.78 4.99
CA GLU A 64 -3.34 8.12 5.46
C GLU A 64 -3.84 9.22 4.49
N ASP A 65 -3.79 8.99 3.18
CA ASP A 65 -4.37 9.89 2.17
C ASP A 65 -5.91 10.00 2.35
N LEU A 66 -6.60 8.88 2.61
CA LEU A 66 -8.04 8.91 2.88
C LEU A 66 -8.40 9.62 4.19
N LEU A 67 -7.61 9.43 5.25
CA LEU A 67 -7.77 10.18 6.50
C LEU A 67 -7.66 11.69 6.30
N ALA A 68 -6.69 12.12 5.49
CA ALA A 68 -6.47 13.53 5.19
C ALA A 68 -7.61 14.12 4.35
N ARG A 69 -8.19 13.34 3.44
CA ARG A 69 -9.28 13.79 2.57
C ARG A 69 -10.65 13.76 3.21
N SER A 70 -10.86 12.96 4.25
CA SER A 70 -12.16 12.79 4.91
C SER A 70 -12.36 13.71 6.11
N ASP A 71 -11.53 14.75 6.27
CA ASP A 71 -11.43 15.60 7.47
C ASP A 71 -11.35 14.76 8.77
N SER A 72 -10.79 13.55 8.69
CA SER A 72 -10.75 12.60 9.80
C SER A 72 -9.33 12.44 10.36
N LEU A 73 -8.45 13.40 10.07
CA LEU A 73 -7.11 13.52 10.67
C LEU A 73 -7.16 13.53 12.20
N ASP A 74 -8.21 14.11 12.78
CA ASP A 74 -8.40 14.25 14.22
C ASP A 74 -9.00 12.99 14.89
N LEU A 75 -9.18 11.90 14.14
CA LEU A 75 -9.58 10.61 14.72
C LEU A 75 -8.61 10.22 15.86
N PRO A 76 -9.14 9.76 17.01
CA PRO A 76 -8.30 9.23 18.08
C PRO A 76 -7.40 8.12 17.56
N ASP A 77 -6.16 8.07 18.03
CA ASP A 77 -5.18 7.04 17.61
C ASP A 77 -5.72 5.62 17.73
N ARG A 78 -6.48 5.34 18.78
CA ARG A 78 -7.15 4.05 18.97
C ARG A 78 -8.08 3.71 17.81
N GLU A 79 -8.85 4.67 17.32
CA GLU A 79 -9.78 4.46 16.21
C GLU A 79 -9.02 4.30 14.89
N LYS A 80 -7.99 5.11 14.64
CA LYS A 80 -7.09 4.92 13.48
C LYS A 80 -6.51 3.50 13.45
N ILE A 81 -6.05 3.00 14.60
CA ILE A 81 -5.53 1.64 14.75
C ILE A 81 -6.60 0.58 14.43
N ILE A 82 -7.82 0.74 14.94
CA ILE A 82 -8.91 -0.22 14.67
C ILE A 82 -9.26 -0.25 13.18
N VAL A 83 -9.39 0.91 12.53
CA VAL A 83 -9.78 0.99 11.12
C VAL A 83 -8.71 0.39 10.22
N ILE A 84 -7.43 0.75 10.43
CA ILE A 84 -6.33 0.19 9.62
C ILE A 84 -6.17 -1.31 9.86
N GLN A 85 -6.34 -1.80 11.11
CA GLN A 85 -6.27 -3.24 11.43
C GLN A 85 -7.38 -4.02 10.75
N ARG A 86 -8.62 -3.51 10.75
CA ARG A 86 -9.78 -4.17 10.13
C ARG A 86 -9.56 -4.41 8.63
N GLY A 87 -8.83 -3.53 7.96
CA GLY A 87 -8.54 -3.66 6.55
C GLY A 87 -7.29 -4.47 6.22
N LEU A 88 -6.52 -4.95 7.20
CA LEU A 88 -5.35 -5.79 6.94
C LEU A 88 -5.73 -7.14 6.34
N ARG A 89 -4.84 -7.70 5.54
CA ARG A 89 -4.97 -9.08 5.07
C ARG A 89 -4.80 -10.05 6.24
N THR A 90 -5.61 -11.10 6.28
CA THR A 90 -5.59 -12.16 7.32
C THR A 90 -4.20 -12.74 7.59
N GLU A 91 -3.43 -13.02 6.53
CA GLU A 91 -2.04 -13.50 6.65
C GLU A 91 -1.14 -12.52 7.40
N PHE A 92 -1.24 -11.22 7.09
CA PHE A 92 -0.41 -10.19 7.70
C PHE A 92 -0.89 -9.88 9.12
N ASP A 93 -2.20 -9.84 9.33
CA ASP A 93 -2.82 -9.62 10.63
C ASP A 93 -2.42 -10.70 11.65
N SER A 94 -2.42 -11.97 11.24
CA SER A 94 -1.96 -13.08 12.10
C SER A 94 -0.49 -12.93 12.54
N GLN A 95 0.37 -12.39 11.68
CA GLN A 95 1.76 -12.09 12.03
C GLN A 95 1.86 -10.92 13.01
N CYS A 96 0.98 -9.91 12.86
CA CYS A 96 0.91 -8.75 13.73
C CYS A 96 0.39 -9.10 15.13
N ALA A 97 -0.53 -10.07 15.25
CA ALA A 97 -1.06 -10.52 16.53
C ALA A 97 0.05 -10.95 17.52
N THR A 98 1.12 -11.56 17.01
CA THR A 98 2.27 -11.99 17.82
C THR A 98 3.25 -10.87 18.17
N ALA A 99 3.14 -9.70 17.52
CA ALA A 99 4.12 -8.62 17.62
C ALA A 99 3.82 -7.60 18.75
N GLY A 100 2.67 -7.73 19.41
CA GLY A 100 2.25 -6.84 20.50
C GLY A 100 2.03 -5.40 20.03
N ILE A 101 1.09 -5.20 19.09
CA ILE A 101 0.78 -3.88 18.54
C ILE A 101 0.17 -2.97 19.63
N PRO A 102 0.75 -1.78 19.88
CA PRO A 102 0.15 -0.77 20.76
C PRO A 102 -1.29 -0.43 20.34
N LYS A 103 -2.18 -0.22 21.32
CA LYS A 103 -3.61 0.02 21.07
C LYS A 103 -4.04 1.49 21.16
N ARG A 104 -3.14 2.38 21.60
CA ARG A 104 -3.42 3.79 21.89
C ARG A 104 -2.36 4.76 21.36
N ASP A 105 -1.40 4.24 20.61
CA ASP A 105 -0.31 5.01 20.02
C ASP A 105 -0.20 4.58 18.55
N TYR A 106 -0.71 5.42 17.65
CA TYR A 106 -0.76 5.10 16.24
C TYR A 106 0.64 5.04 15.64
N ALA A 107 1.53 5.97 16.01
CA ALA A 107 2.90 5.98 15.52
C ALA A 107 3.67 4.73 15.95
N GLY A 108 3.55 4.33 17.22
CA GLY A 108 4.13 3.09 17.73
C GLY A 108 3.54 1.84 17.06
N ALA A 109 2.24 1.83 16.77
CA ALA A 109 1.59 0.75 16.02
C ALA A 109 2.14 0.63 14.58
N VAL A 110 2.29 1.76 13.88
CA VAL A 110 2.88 1.80 12.54
C VAL A 110 4.31 1.27 12.52
N ALA A 111 5.16 1.70 13.47
CA ALA A 111 6.52 1.21 13.56
C ALA A 111 6.58 -0.33 13.75
N LYS A 112 5.66 -0.88 14.54
CA LYS A 112 5.55 -2.34 14.74
C LYS A 112 5.07 -3.06 13.48
N TRP A 113 4.05 -2.55 12.78
CA TRP A 113 3.61 -3.13 11.51
C TRP A 113 4.70 -3.11 10.46
N GLN A 114 5.46 -2.02 10.36
CA GLN A 114 6.62 -1.93 9.45
C GLN A 114 7.69 -2.97 9.81
N ALA A 115 8.00 -3.15 11.10
CA ALA A 115 8.94 -4.18 11.53
C ALA A 115 8.45 -5.61 11.17
N VAL A 116 7.16 -5.90 11.30
CA VAL A 116 6.56 -7.18 10.86
C VAL A 116 6.68 -7.33 9.35
N ALA A 117 6.34 -6.28 8.58
CA ALA A 117 6.44 -6.28 7.12
C ALA A 117 7.87 -6.51 6.63
N LEU A 118 8.86 -5.92 7.28
CA LEU A 118 10.28 -6.16 6.99
C LEU A 118 10.70 -7.61 7.27
N ARG A 119 10.27 -8.19 8.39
CA ARG A 119 10.53 -9.61 8.71
C ARG A 119 9.87 -10.54 7.70
N ALA A 120 8.66 -10.24 7.26
CA ALA A 120 7.96 -11.01 6.23
C ALA A 120 8.71 -10.95 4.87
N LYS A 121 9.18 -9.77 4.46
CA LYS A 121 10.05 -9.60 3.27
C LYS A 121 11.35 -10.40 3.41
N ALA A 122 11.98 -10.39 4.58
CA ALA A 122 13.21 -11.14 4.85
C ALA A 122 13.00 -12.65 4.79
N LYS A 123 11.90 -13.18 5.34
CA LYS A 123 11.55 -14.61 5.22
C LYS A 123 11.29 -15.02 3.77
N GLY A 124 10.58 -14.19 3.00
CA GLY A 124 10.36 -14.43 1.57
C GLY A 124 11.68 -14.51 0.79
N ARG A 125 12.67 -13.68 1.13
CA ARG A 125 14.03 -13.76 0.55
C ARG A 125 14.83 -14.95 1.08
N ALA A 126 14.72 -15.27 2.38
CA ALA A 126 15.42 -16.37 3.02
C ALA A 126 15.05 -17.73 2.42
N VAL A 127 13.79 -17.90 1.99
CA VAL A 127 13.31 -19.11 1.30
C VAL A 127 13.93 -19.28 -0.10
N TYR A 128 14.35 -18.20 -0.77
CA TYR A 128 15.10 -18.29 -2.03
C TYR A 128 16.62 -18.43 -1.82
N THR A 129 17.12 -18.16 -0.61
CA THR A 129 18.47 -18.52 -0.16
C THR A 129 18.40 -19.79 0.68
N THR A 130 17.84 -20.87 0.13
CA THR A 130 18.07 -22.20 0.68
C THR A 130 19.55 -22.53 0.60
N HIS A 131 20.11 -22.91 1.75
CA HIS A 131 21.42 -23.51 1.99
C HIS A 131 22.27 -23.78 0.75
N VAL A 132 23.31 -22.95 0.56
CA VAL A 132 24.51 -23.44 -0.12
C VAL A 132 25.13 -24.48 0.81
N GLN A 133 24.87 -25.77 0.55
CA GLN A 133 25.71 -26.81 1.10
C GLN A 133 27.08 -26.64 0.44
N ARG A 134 28.03 -26.16 1.25
CA ARG A 134 29.44 -26.22 0.90
C ARG A 134 29.94 -27.59 1.28
N ASP A 135 30.71 -28.20 0.40
CA ASP A 135 31.46 -29.41 0.75
C ASP A 135 32.58 -29.08 1.74
N THR A 136 33.26 -30.12 2.22
CA THR A 136 34.36 -30.02 3.19
C THR A 136 35.53 -29.16 2.71
N ASP A 137 35.63 -28.88 1.41
CA ASP A 137 36.71 -28.10 0.80
C ASP A 137 36.31 -26.63 0.54
N GLY A 138 35.06 -26.27 0.83
CA GLY A 138 34.57 -24.88 0.81
C GLY A 138 33.94 -24.45 -0.52
N ASP A 139 33.77 -25.36 -1.48
CA ASP A 139 33.19 -25.07 -2.78
C ASP A 139 31.66 -25.10 -2.75
N VAL A 140 31.05 -24.22 -3.55
CA VAL A 140 29.60 -24.07 -3.68
C VAL A 140 29.07 -25.17 -4.60
N GLN A 141 28.32 -26.14 -4.07
CA GLN A 141 27.62 -27.10 -4.92
C GLN A 141 26.50 -26.42 -5.71
N MET A 142 26.65 -26.38 -7.04
CA MET A 142 25.65 -25.86 -7.97
C MET A 142 24.59 -26.94 -8.28
N THR A 143 23.63 -27.14 -7.39
CA THR A 143 22.45 -27.98 -7.67
C THR A 143 21.39 -27.18 -8.42
N GLY A 144 21.69 -26.88 -9.69
CA GLY A 144 20.87 -26.00 -10.52
C GLY A 144 20.82 -26.42 -11.98
N VAL A 145 20.53 -27.69 -12.28
CA VAL A 145 20.09 -28.09 -13.63
C VAL A 145 18.87 -29.01 -13.49
N ASN A 146 17.68 -28.42 -13.60
CA ASN A 146 16.47 -29.18 -13.90
C ASN A 146 16.62 -29.78 -15.31
N THR A 147 17.03 -31.04 -15.40
CA THR A 147 16.95 -31.83 -16.63
C THR A 147 15.49 -32.22 -16.89
N THR A 148 14.71 -31.29 -17.42
CA THR A 148 13.41 -31.61 -18.04
C THR A 148 13.53 -31.46 -19.54
N GLY A 149 13.75 -32.59 -20.22
CA GLY A 149 13.43 -32.70 -21.64
C GLY A 149 14.48 -33.42 -22.48
N PHE A 150 14.50 -34.75 -22.44
CA PHE A 150 14.66 -35.55 -23.66
C PHE A 150 13.93 -36.88 -23.48
N LYS A 151 12.77 -36.99 -24.15
CA LYS A 151 12.15 -38.29 -24.44
C LYS A 151 12.95 -38.94 -25.57
N THR A 152 13.49 -40.12 -25.33
CA THR A 152 13.79 -41.09 -26.40
C THR A 152 13.19 -42.45 -26.05
N LYS A 153 12.33 -42.91 -26.96
CA LYS A 153 11.59 -44.19 -26.97
C LYS A 153 12.52 -45.38 -27.28
N LYS A 154 12.15 -46.56 -26.73
CA LYS A 154 12.34 -47.96 -27.20
C LYS A 154 13.81 -48.41 -27.49
N SER A 155 14.23 -49.66 -27.27
CA SER A 155 13.51 -50.93 -27.32
C SER A 155 14.11 -51.98 -26.38
N GLU A 156 13.26 -52.95 -26.02
CA GLU A 156 13.66 -54.27 -25.54
C GLU A 156 14.55 -55.01 -26.54
N LYS A 157 15.48 -55.80 -26.01
CA LYS A 157 15.96 -57.13 -26.43
C LYS A 157 16.73 -57.63 -25.17
N GLY A 158 16.38 -58.70 -24.49
CA GLY A 158 15.96 -60.00 -24.96
C GLY A 158 17.11 -61.00 -24.73
N GLY A 159 17.17 -61.55 -23.51
CA GLY A 159 17.51 -62.95 -23.22
C GLY A 159 18.92 -63.52 -23.39
N LEU A 160 19.22 -64.42 -22.45
CA LEU A 160 20.22 -65.52 -22.42
C LEU A 160 21.69 -65.06 -22.33
N ARG A 161 22.52 -65.61 -21.42
CA ARG A 161 22.55 -66.94 -20.81
C ARG A 161 23.40 -66.89 -19.54
#